data_AF-A0A9P7A0M6-F1
#
_entry.id   AF-A0A9P7A0M6-F1
#
_cell.length_a   1.000
_cell.length_b   1.000
_cell.length_c   1.000
_cell.angle_alpha   90.00
_cell.angle_beta   90.00
_cell.angle_gamma   90.00
#
_symmetry.space_group_name_H-M   'P 1'
#
loop_
_entity.id
_entity.type
_entity.pdbx_description
1 polymer ?
#
loop_
_entity_poly.entity_id
_entity_poly.type
_entity_poly.pdbx_seq_one_letter_code
_entity_poly.pdbx_strand_id
1 'polypeptide(L)'
;MESDEDVWVHTDQDTFSVFRSYLGAFPSYDPENTTTFDNVCDSRTFQPADGPNEHKRPWYAGFGTAIDGINCTFFTPFLNVTTFHLMSWFYNTSSGKSIVNLDRLVQEVILAEDFERDDLRGFSASQEAKRMDQAGEDPNSGLFSSDKWREASVKIKLPVEKEKFVLEADTPEFDVKGLYYRKPLEVLKLAYEENSSRTFHTTPFKVFWHPDEHEFPECIITEVYTADTMLQEHQQIKAQPWGCNLETVVAAIMLWSDSTHLASFGHAALWPIYLFIGNQSKYLRNKPLKFAAHHLAYIPKVSLYVES
;
A
#
# COMPACT_ATOMS: atom_id res chain seq x y z
N MET A 1 -49.64 4.09 -6.60
CA MET A 1 -48.29 3.75 -6.11
C MET A 1 -47.39 4.77 -6.77
N GLU A 2 -47.24 5.92 -6.13
CA GLU A 2 -46.25 6.92 -6.53
C GLU A 2 -44.89 6.27 -6.38
N SER A 3 -44.09 6.30 -7.45
CA SER A 3 -42.67 6.00 -7.39
C SER A 3 -42.04 7.00 -6.42
N ASP A 4 -41.41 6.52 -5.35
CA ASP A 4 -40.46 7.34 -4.60
C ASP A 4 -39.43 7.85 -5.63
N GLU A 5 -39.53 9.12 -6.00
CA GLU A 5 -38.49 9.77 -6.79
C GLU A 5 -37.22 9.71 -5.96
N ASP A 6 -36.15 9.17 -6.55
CA ASP A 6 -34.82 9.13 -5.95
C ASP A 6 -34.41 10.55 -5.54
N VAL A 7 -34.59 10.91 -4.26
CA VAL A 7 -34.30 12.26 -3.76
C VAL A 7 -32.80 12.44 -3.72
N TRP A 8 -32.26 13.34 -4.53
CA TRP A 8 -30.83 13.67 -4.53
C TRP A 8 -30.54 14.84 -3.59
N VAL A 9 -29.45 14.73 -2.84
CA VAL A 9 -28.95 15.77 -1.95
C VAL A 9 -27.58 16.24 -2.46
N HIS A 10 -27.40 17.55 -2.58
CA HIS A 10 -26.22 18.15 -3.18
C HIS A 10 -25.36 18.85 -2.13
N THR A 11 -24.04 18.81 -2.30
CA THR A 11 -23.12 19.68 -1.55
C THR A 11 -23.12 21.09 -2.14
N ASP A 12 -22.59 22.05 -1.39
CA ASP A 12 -22.20 23.33 -1.95
C ASP A 12 -21.11 23.13 -3.03
N GLN A 13 -21.03 24.09 -3.97
CA GLN A 13 -19.99 24.11 -4.99
C GLN A 13 -18.65 24.53 -4.39
N ASP A 14 -17.57 23.90 -4.84
CA ASP A 14 -16.21 24.29 -4.49
C ASP A 14 -15.69 25.48 -5.34
N THR A 15 -14.43 25.87 -5.13
CA THR A 15 -13.79 26.97 -5.88
C THR A 15 -13.66 26.73 -7.38
N PHE A 16 -13.88 25.49 -7.85
CA PHE A 16 -13.85 25.09 -9.26
C PHE A 16 -15.25 24.85 -9.82
N SER A 17 -16.30 25.26 -9.08
CA SER A 17 -17.70 25.02 -9.44
C SER A 17 -18.05 23.53 -9.55
N VAL A 18 -17.39 22.70 -8.74
CA VAL A 18 -17.66 21.26 -8.64
C VAL A 18 -18.47 20.97 -7.39
N PHE A 19 -19.48 20.11 -7.51
CA PHE A 19 -20.29 19.65 -6.38
C PHE A 19 -20.57 18.15 -6.44
N ARG A 20 -20.95 17.58 -5.30
CA ARG A 20 -21.32 16.16 -5.18
C ARG A 20 -22.81 16.02 -5.05
N SER A 21 -23.33 14.94 -5.62
CA SER A 21 -24.73 14.55 -5.52
C SER A 21 -24.81 13.16 -4.90
N TYR A 22 -25.42 13.09 -3.73
CA TYR A 22 -25.67 11.87 -2.98
C TYR A 22 -27.13 11.45 -3.13
N LEU A 23 -27.35 10.15 -3.21
CA LEU A 23 -28.69 9.62 -3.26
C LEU A 23 -29.26 9.47 -1.84
N GLY A 24 -30.41 10.10 -1.60
CA GLY A 24 -31.20 10.02 -0.37
C GLY A 24 -30.70 10.90 0.77
N ALA A 25 -29.44 10.70 1.19
CA ALA A 25 -28.85 11.44 2.31
C ALA A 25 -27.33 11.57 2.17
N PHE A 26 -26.75 12.49 2.93
CA PHE A 26 -25.29 12.60 3.06
C PHE A 26 -24.69 11.34 3.71
N PRO A 27 -23.43 11.01 3.36
CA PRO A 27 -22.78 9.82 3.89
C PRO A 27 -22.53 9.96 5.40
N SER A 28 -22.52 8.83 6.10
CA SER A 28 -22.12 8.73 7.51
C SER A 28 -20.66 9.16 7.72
N TYR A 29 -19.84 9.00 6.67
CA TYR A 29 -18.41 9.24 6.68
C TYR A 29 -17.92 9.70 5.30
N ASP A 30 -17.10 10.77 5.27
CA ASP A 30 -16.40 11.23 4.08
C ASP A 30 -14.88 11.27 4.36
N PRO A 31 -14.07 10.42 3.70
CA PRO A 31 -12.63 10.39 3.92
C PRO A 31 -11.92 11.69 3.47
N GLU A 32 -12.51 12.46 2.56
CA GLU A 32 -11.88 13.69 2.06
C GLU A 32 -11.84 14.81 3.09
N ASN A 33 -12.75 14.82 4.06
CA ASN A 33 -12.69 15.74 5.21
C ASN A 33 -11.40 15.60 6.03
N THR A 34 -10.72 14.45 5.93
CA THR A 34 -9.46 14.17 6.64
C THR A 34 -8.24 14.21 5.73
N THR A 35 -8.42 14.43 4.42
CA THR A 35 -7.35 14.39 3.42
C THR A 35 -6.87 15.81 3.10
N THR A 36 -5.68 16.18 3.58
CA THR A 36 -5.04 17.47 3.25
C THR A 36 -4.29 17.42 1.91
N PHE A 37 -4.07 18.57 1.27
CA PHE A 37 -3.35 18.65 -0.01
C PHE A 37 -1.93 18.07 0.05
N ASP A 38 -1.23 18.22 1.18
CA ASP A 38 0.09 17.62 1.42
C ASP A 38 0.05 16.08 1.37
N ASN A 39 -1.11 15.47 1.69
CA ASN A 39 -1.27 14.02 1.58
C ASN A 39 -1.42 13.54 0.14
N VAL A 40 -1.61 14.43 -0.84
CA VAL A 40 -1.97 14.10 -2.23
C VAL A 40 -0.92 14.58 -3.23
N CYS A 41 -0.27 15.72 -3.00
CA CYS A 41 0.67 16.34 -3.96
C CYS A 41 2.04 16.67 -3.36
N ASP A 42 3.12 16.24 -4.02
CA ASP A 42 4.48 16.67 -3.72
C ASP A 42 4.85 17.87 -4.62
N SER A 43 4.37 19.06 -4.30
CA SER A 43 4.77 20.30 -5.03
C SER A 43 6.04 20.88 -4.44
N ARG A 44 6.95 21.42 -5.27
CA ARG A 44 8.13 22.17 -4.81
C ARG A 44 7.78 23.48 -4.09
N THR A 45 6.56 23.98 -4.28
CA THR A 45 6.03 25.18 -3.60
C THR A 45 5.51 24.86 -2.19
N PHE A 46 5.27 23.59 -1.87
CA PHE A 46 5.21 23.08 -0.50
C PHE A 46 6.62 22.65 -0.12
N GLN A 47 7.23 23.16 0.96
CA GLN A 47 8.66 22.93 1.21
C GLN A 47 9.04 21.44 1.20
N PRO A 48 9.86 20.97 0.23
CA PRO A 48 10.60 19.73 0.35
C PRO A 48 12.02 20.10 0.77
N ALA A 49 12.43 19.67 1.96
CA ALA A 49 13.81 19.86 2.39
C ALA A 49 14.76 19.04 1.50
N ASP A 50 15.51 19.80 0.69
CA ASP A 50 16.86 19.59 0.19
C ASP A 50 17.15 18.64 -0.99
N GLY A 51 17.97 19.20 -1.88
CA GLY A 51 18.33 18.72 -3.21
C GLY A 51 19.59 17.81 -3.25
N PRO A 52 20.22 17.70 -4.44
CA PRO A 52 20.99 16.51 -4.81
C PRO A 52 22.48 16.57 -4.45
N ASN A 53 22.94 15.47 -3.84
CA ASN A 53 24.17 14.71 -4.14
C ASN A 53 25.52 15.44 -4.08
N GLU A 54 26.30 15.21 -3.02
CA GLU A 54 27.77 15.34 -3.05
C GLU A 54 28.46 14.30 -2.13
N HIS A 55 29.56 13.75 -2.63
CA HIS A 55 30.33 12.68 -1.98
C HIS A 55 30.91 13.08 -0.62
N LYS A 56 30.68 12.18 0.35
CA LYS A 56 31.07 12.16 1.76
C LYS A 56 32.40 12.87 2.11
N ARG A 57 32.27 14.02 2.77
CA ARG A 57 33.20 14.46 3.83
C ARG A 57 32.57 14.09 5.19
N PRO A 58 33.34 13.60 6.18
CA PRO A 58 32.83 13.50 7.54
C PRO A 58 32.35 14.88 8.02
N TRP A 59 31.22 14.96 8.70
CA TRP A 59 30.60 16.24 9.12
C TRP A 59 31.54 17.14 9.94
N TYR A 60 32.54 16.54 10.59
CA TYR A 60 33.55 17.22 11.41
C TYR A 60 34.77 17.73 10.62
N ALA A 61 34.86 17.50 9.30
CA ALA A 61 35.99 17.93 8.49
C ALA A 61 36.14 19.47 8.37
N GLY A 62 35.15 20.24 8.81
CA GLY A 62 35.22 21.71 8.94
C GLY A 62 35.93 22.20 10.20
N PHE A 63 36.22 21.31 11.15
CA PHE A 63 37.01 21.63 12.34
C PHE A 63 38.46 21.24 12.08
N GLY A 64 39.29 22.24 11.73
CA GLY A 64 40.70 22.05 11.37
C GLY A 64 41.54 21.34 12.43
N THR A 65 42.75 20.93 12.02
CA THR A 65 43.76 20.22 12.82
C THR A 65 44.07 20.91 14.16
N ALA A 66 43.30 20.57 15.19
CA ALA A 66 43.67 20.72 16.59
C ALA A 66 44.02 19.33 17.15
N ILE A 67 45.01 18.71 16.53
CA ILE A 67 45.70 17.55 17.10
C ILE A 67 46.65 18.12 18.16
N ASP A 68 46.66 17.51 19.33
CA ASP A 68 47.37 17.83 20.59
C ASP A 68 46.56 18.51 21.71
N GLY A 69 45.25 18.71 21.52
CA GLY A 69 44.29 19.21 22.52
C GLY A 69 43.32 18.17 23.09
N ILE A 70 43.85 17.08 23.66
CA ILE A 70 43.28 16.29 24.78
C ILE A 70 42.11 15.31 24.51
N ASN A 71 42.45 14.05 24.82
CA ASN A 71 41.65 12.85 25.09
C ASN A 71 40.47 12.99 26.09
N CYS A 72 39.91 14.19 26.31
CA CYS A 72 38.81 14.43 27.25
C CYS A 72 37.62 15.21 26.66
N THR A 73 37.68 15.67 25.41
CA THR A 73 36.60 16.48 24.80
C THR A 73 36.19 16.04 23.39
N PHE A 74 36.51 14.81 22.97
CA PHE A 74 36.14 14.32 21.63
C PHE A 74 34.63 14.29 21.38
N PHE A 75 33.83 14.31 22.45
CA PHE A 75 32.37 14.25 22.40
C PHE A 75 31.69 15.63 22.47
N THR A 76 32.43 16.74 22.64
CA THR A 76 31.85 18.09 22.55
C THR A 76 31.43 18.39 21.10
N PRO A 77 30.29 19.06 20.83
CA PRO A 77 29.43 19.81 21.76
C PRO A 77 28.38 18.99 22.53
N PHE A 78 28.39 17.65 22.44
CA PHE A 78 27.41 16.82 23.13
C PHE A 78 27.72 16.64 24.62
N LEU A 79 26.68 16.42 25.43
CA LEU A 79 26.77 16.35 26.89
C LEU A 79 27.54 15.11 27.40
N ASN A 80 27.58 14.04 26.61
CA ASN A 80 28.26 12.81 26.97
C ASN A 80 28.65 11.99 25.71
N VAL A 81 29.50 10.99 25.93
CA VAL A 81 30.05 10.11 24.88
C VAL A 81 28.96 9.31 24.17
N THR A 82 27.92 8.87 24.89
CA THR A 82 26.80 8.11 24.31
C THR A 82 26.04 8.94 23.29
N THR A 83 25.68 10.17 23.64
CA THR A 83 25.03 11.12 22.73
C THR A 83 25.92 11.42 21.53
N PHE A 84 27.24 11.56 21.73
CA PHE A 84 28.17 11.74 20.62
C PHE A 84 28.18 10.54 19.66
N HIS A 85 28.25 9.30 20.15
CA HIS A 85 28.23 8.13 19.26
C HIS A 85 26.93 8.01 18.48
N LEU A 86 25.79 8.30 19.13
CA LEU A 86 24.48 8.28 18.52
C LEU A 86 24.34 9.35 17.42
N MET A 87 24.73 10.59 17.73
CA MET A 87 24.67 11.71 16.79
C MET A 87 25.71 11.56 15.67
N SER A 88 26.89 11.01 15.97
CA SER A 88 27.91 10.71 14.97
C SER A 88 27.44 9.62 13.99
N TRP A 89 26.76 8.57 14.46
CA TRP A 89 26.10 7.60 13.60
C TRP A 89 25.01 8.25 12.73
N PHE A 90 24.19 9.11 13.34
CA PHE A 90 23.12 9.83 12.64
C PHE A 90 23.68 10.68 11.48
N TYR A 91 24.72 11.49 11.72
CA TYR A 91 25.31 12.37 10.70
C TYR A 91 26.21 11.68 9.68
N ASN A 92 26.82 10.53 10.00
CA ASN A 92 27.75 9.83 9.09
C ASN A 92 27.06 8.85 8.13
N THR A 93 25.73 8.80 8.12
CA THR A 93 24.95 7.88 7.28
C THR A 93 24.07 8.66 6.29
N SER A 94 23.59 7.99 5.22
CA SER A 94 22.86 8.63 4.13
C SER A 94 21.59 9.38 4.58
N SER A 95 21.15 10.33 3.75
CA SER A 95 20.07 11.33 3.94
C SER A 95 18.66 10.80 4.25
N GLY A 96 18.50 9.52 4.58
CA GLY A 96 17.22 8.89 4.89
C GLY A 96 16.83 8.88 6.38
N LYS A 97 17.58 9.55 7.27
CA LYS A 97 17.27 9.59 8.72
C LYS A 97 16.66 10.93 9.10
N SER A 98 15.49 10.89 9.72
CA SER A 98 14.88 12.05 10.35
C SER A 98 15.27 12.11 11.83
N ILE A 99 15.31 13.32 12.40
CA ILE A 99 15.52 13.51 13.85
C ILE A 99 14.45 12.75 14.64
N VAL A 100 13.20 12.73 14.15
CA VAL A 100 12.10 11.97 14.74
C VAL A 100 12.42 10.46 14.80
N ASN A 101 12.99 9.89 13.75
CA ASN A 101 13.39 8.47 13.75
C ASN A 101 14.53 8.19 14.73
N LEU A 102 15.42 9.17 14.98
CA LEU A 102 16.47 9.05 15.99
C LEU A 102 15.89 9.04 17.40
N ASP A 103 14.94 9.93 17.69
CA ASP A 103 14.24 9.95 18.97
C ASP A 103 13.48 8.64 19.20
N ARG A 104 12.80 8.12 18.17
CA ARG A 104 12.14 6.80 18.23
C ARG A 104 13.14 5.66 18.50
N LEU A 105 14.32 5.66 17.88
CA LEU A 105 15.36 4.67 18.19
C LEU A 105 15.77 4.71 19.69
N VAL A 106 15.88 5.90 20.27
CA VAL A 106 16.22 6.01 21.70
C VAL A 106 15.06 5.54 22.58
N GLN A 107 13.86 6.05 22.33
CA GLN A 107 12.70 5.81 23.20
C GLN A 107 12.11 4.41 23.05
N GLU A 108 11.99 3.90 21.82
CA GLU A 108 11.32 2.63 21.53
C GLU A 108 12.28 1.43 21.52
N VAL A 109 13.60 1.64 21.40
CA VAL A 109 14.59 0.55 21.36
C VAL A 109 15.55 0.62 22.53
N ILE A 110 16.34 1.69 22.65
CA ILE A 110 17.43 1.75 23.66
C ILE A 110 16.88 1.83 25.09
N LEU A 111 15.71 2.46 25.28
CA LEU A 111 15.05 2.62 26.57
C LEU A 111 13.90 1.63 26.81
N ALA A 112 13.68 0.66 25.90
CA ALA A 112 12.67 -0.37 26.11
C ALA A 112 13.01 -1.22 27.35
N GLU A 113 11.98 -1.65 28.10
CA GLU A 113 12.18 -2.36 29.39
C GLU A 113 12.89 -3.71 29.22
N ASP A 114 12.74 -4.32 28.05
CA ASP A 114 13.33 -5.59 27.63
C ASP A 114 14.63 -5.43 26.83
N PHE A 115 15.17 -4.21 26.73
CA PHE A 115 16.41 -3.97 26.02
C PHE A 115 17.63 -4.45 26.80
N GLU A 116 18.27 -5.52 26.32
CA GLU A 116 19.56 -5.99 26.83
C GLU A 116 20.69 -5.62 25.87
N ARG A 117 21.60 -4.75 26.33
CA ARG A 117 22.76 -4.31 25.53
C ARG A 117 23.64 -5.49 25.08
N ASP A 118 23.75 -6.52 25.91
CA ASP A 118 24.64 -7.63 25.65
C ASP A 118 24.15 -8.55 24.51
N ASP A 119 22.86 -8.53 24.19
CA ASP A 119 22.29 -9.21 23.02
C ASP A 119 22.80 -8.63 21.70
N LEU A 120 23.25 -7.36 21.70
CA LEU A 120 23.84 -6.73 20.53
C LEU A 120 25.30 -7.17 20.29
N ARG A 121 25.91 -7.94 21.20
CA ARG A 121 27.28 -8.45 21.00
C ARG A 121 27.27 -9.53 19.92
N GLY A 122 27.78 -9.18 18.75
CA GLY A 122 27.75 -10.04 17.57
C GLY A 122 26.51 -9.86 16.69
N PHE A 123 25.66 -8.86 17.01
CA PHE A 123 24.56 -8.46 16.15
C PHE A 123 25.05 -8.12 14.74
N SER A 124 24.35 -8.66 13.74
CA SER A 124 24.58 -8.36 12.34
C SER A 124 23.24 -8.23 11.64
N ALA A 125 22.93 -7.03 11.16
CA ALA A 125 21.69 -6.77 10.43
C ALA A 125 21.51 -7.72 9.22
N SER A 126 22.62 -8.12 8.57
CA SER A 126 22.58 -9.09 7.46
C SER A 126 22.27 -10.52 7.92
N GLN A 127 22.66 -10.91 9.14
CA GLN A 127 22.31 -12.22 9.68
C GLN A 127 20.86 -12.26 10.16
N GLU A 128 20.39 -11.20 10.83
CA GLU A 128 18.98 -11.12 11.23
C GLU A 128 18.05 -11.03 10.02
N ALA A 129 18.43 -10.33 8.95
CA ALA A 129 17.68 -10.34 7.68
C ALA A 129 17.58 -11.75 7.10
N LYS A 130 18.69 -12.51 7.07
CA LYS A 130 18.67 -13.91 6.63
C LYS A 130 17.81 -14.81 7.53
N ARG A 131 17.83 -14.60 8.84
CA ARG A 131 16.96 -15.33 9.77
C ARG A 131 15.49 -14.99 9.52
N MET A 132 15.16 -13.73 9.25
CA MET A 132 13.80 -13.32 8.86
C MET A 132 13.35 -13.97 7.55
N ASP A 133 14.23 -14.03 6.54
CA ASP A 133 13.93 -14.71 5.27
C ASP A 133 13.64 -16.21 5.48
N GLN A 134 14.30 -16.84 6.45
CA GLN A 134 14.13 -18.26 6.80
C GLN A 134 12.96 -18.50 7.76
N ALA A 135 12.51 -17.48 8.49
CA ALA A 135 11.47 -17.60 9.51
C ALA A 135 10.08 -17.92 8.94
N GLY A 136 9.85 -17.70 7.65
CA GLY A 136 8.63 -18.13 6.96
C GLY A 136 8.46 -19.66 6.88
N GLU A 137 9.53 -20.42 7.08
CA GLU A 137 9.52 -21.90 7.13
C GLU A 137 9.29 -22.45 8.55
N ASP A 138 9.32 -21.60 9.58
CA ASP A 138 9.17 -22.02 10.99
C ASP A 138 7.69 -22.01 11.41
N PRO A 139 7.06 -23.17 11.66
CA PRO A 139 5.67 -23.25 12.07
C PRO A 139 5.37 -22.60 13.44
N ASN A 140 6.40 -22.35 14.27
CA ASN A 140 6.26 -21.70 15.58
C ASN A 140 6.46 -20.17 15.54
N SER A 141 6.82 -19.59 14.39
CA SER A 141 6.96 -18.15 14.28
C SER A 141 5.58 -17.49 14.18
N GLY A 142 5.04 -17.02 15.31
CA GLY A 142 3.71 -16.41 15.39
C GLY A 142 3.48 -15.21 14.45
N LEU A 143 4.56 -14.65 13.88
CA LEU A 143 4.55 -13.56 12.91
C LEU A 143 4.22 -14.04 11.48
N PHE A 144 4.55 -15.30 11.14
CA PHE A 144 4.30 -15.93 9.84
C PHE A 144 3.32 -17.10 9.91
N SER A 145 3.00 -17.65 11.08
CA SER A 145 1.98 -18.69 11.24
C SER A 145 0.58 -18.24 10.77
N SER A 146 0.35 -16.94 10.61
CA SER A 146 -0.90 -16.35 10.10
C SER A 146 -0.93 -16.15 8.58
N ASP A 147 0.13 -16.48 7.87
CA ASP A 147 0.21 -16.29 6.42
C ASP A 147 -0.72 -17.33 5.74
N LYS A 148 -1.98 -16.93 5.55
CA LYS A 148 -3.11 -17.73 4.99
C LYS A 148 -2.91 -18.12 3.51
N TRP A 149 -1.67 -18.24 3.06
CA TRP A 149 -1.30 -18.71 1.73
C TRP A 149 -1.62 -20.19 1.59
N ARG A 150 -2.19 -20.53 0.44
CA ARG A 150 -2.59 -21.88 0.07
C ARG A 150 -1.89 -22.23 -1.23
N GLU A 151 -1.38 -23.45 -1.31
CA GLU A 151 -0.88 -23.99 -2.56
C GLU A 151 -2.01 -24.70 -3.32
N ALA A 152 -2.07 -24.51 -4.63
CA ALA A 152 -2.97 -25.22 -5.52
C ALA A 152 -2.30 -25.55 -6.86
N SER A 153 -2.90 -26.50 -7.55
CA SER A 153 -2.62 -26.77 -8.96
C SER A 153 -3.85 -26.43 -9.78
N VAL A 154 -3.66 -25.73 -10.90
CA VAL A 154 -4.74 -25.32 -11.80
C VAL A 154 -4.51 -25.92 -13.16
N LYS A 155 -5.56 -26.52 -13.71
CA LYS A 155 -5.54 -27.01 -15.09
C LYS A 155 -5.94 -25.88 -16.02
N ILE A 156 -5.07 -25.54 -16.95
CA ILE A 156 -5.32 -24.57 -18.00
C ILE A 156 -5.38 -25.26 -19.36
N LYS A 157 -6.21 -24.76 -20.24
CA LYS A 157 -6.36 -25.28 -21.60
C LYS A 157 -5.37 -24.56 -22.52
N LEU A 158 -4.49 -25.30 -23.19
CA LEU A 158 -3.44 -24.72 -24.03
C LEU A 158 -3.54 -25.27 -25.46
N PRO A 159 -3.47 -24.40 -26.47
CA PRO A 159 -3.34 -24.85 -27.85
C PRO A 159 -1.96 -25.49 -28.06
N VAL A 160 -1.94 -26.60 -28.79
CA VAL A 160 -0.69 -27.28 -29.19
C VAL A 160 -0.17 -26.66 -30.47
N GLU A 161 1.14 -26.43 -30.54
CA GLU A 161 1.77 -25.90 -31.75
C GLU A 161 1.46 -26.82 -32.95
N LYS A 162 0.98 -26.24 -34.05
CA LYS A 162 0.62 -26.90 -35.32
C LYS A 162 -0.68 -27.74 -35.31
N GLU A 163 -1.42 -27.78 -34.20
CA GLU A 163 -2.77 -28.33 -34.17
C GLU A 163 -3.84 -27.23 -34.12
N LYS A 164 -4.95 -27.44 -34.82
CA LYS A 164 -6.10 -26.52 -34.82
C LYS A 164 -7.26 -27.20 -34.12
N PHE A 165 -7.74 -26.56 -33.05
CA PHE A 165 -8.93 -26.97 -32.33
C PHE A 165 -10.09 -26.04 -32.74
N VAL A 166 -11.29 -26.61 -32.89
CA VAL A 166 -12.49 -25.84 -33.27
C VAL A 166 -13.02 -25.04 -32.07
N LEU A 167 -12.91 -25.61 -30.87
CA LEU A 167 -13.29 -24.97 -29.62
C LEU A 167 -12.14 -25.06 -28.61
N GLU A 168 -12.02 -24.04 -27.74
CA GLU A 168 -11.09 -24.06 -26.61
C GLU A 168 -11.32 -25.30 -25.72
N ALA A 169 -12.57 -25.76 -25.62
CA ALA A 169 -12.95 -26.92 -24.83
C ALA A 169 -12.24 -28.22 -25.26
N ASP A 170 -11.86 -28.34 -26.54
CA ASP A 170 -11.24 -29.53 -27.12
C ASP A 170 -9.71 -29.53 -27.03
N THR A 171 -9.12 -28.43 -26.52
CA THR A 171 -7.67 -28.33 -26.36
C THR A 171 -7.17 -29.13 -25.16
N PRO A 172 -5.93 -29.66 -25.20
CA PRO A 172 -5.35 -30.38 -24.08
C PRO A 172 -5.24 -29.53 -22.81
N GLU A 173 -5.43 -30.19 -21.67
CA GLU A 173 -5.23 -29.58 -20.35
C GLU A 173 -3.77 -29.69 -19.92
N PHE A 174 -3.22 -28.58 -19.44
CA PHE A 174 -1.90 -28.48 -18.85
C PHE A 174 -2.04 -28.19 -17.35
N ASP A 175 -1.39 -28.99 -16.53
CA ASP A 175 -1.41 -28.86 -15.07
C ASP A 175 -0.34 -27.89 -14.58
N VAL A 176 -0.76 -26.70 -14.16
CA VAL A 176 0.12 -25.69 -13.54
C VAL A 176 0.16 -25.96 -12.04
N LYS A 177 1.28 -26.51 -11.57
CA LYS A 177 1.54 -26.77 -10.15
C LYS A 177 2.26 -25.59 -9.50
N GLY A 178 2.14 -25.45 -8.18
CA GLY A 178 2.88 -24.45 -7.40
C GLY A 178 2.26 -23.04 -7.43
N LEU A 179 0.93 -22.93 -7.62
CA LEU A 179 0.22 -21.66 -7.47
C LEU A 179 0.01 -21.38 -5.98
N TYR A 180 0.57 -20.28 -5.49
CA TYR A 180 0.27 -19.79 -4.15
C TYR A 180 -0.82 -18.71 -4.21
N TYR A 181 -1.86 -18.83 -3.39
CA TYR A 181 -2.95 -17.87 -3.36
C TYR A 181 -3.56 -17.67 -1.97
N ARG A 182 -4.27 -16.56 -1.78
CA ARG A 182 -5.13 -16.28 -0.63
C ARG A 182 -6.59 -16.26 -1.08
N LYS A 183 -7.54 -16.60 -0.20
CA LYS A 183 -8.96 -16.48 -0.55
C LYS A 183 -9.30 -14.99 -0.71
N PRO A 184 -9.98 -14.57 -1.80
CA PRO A 184 -10.30 -13.15 -2.03
C PRO A 184 -11.03 -12.50 -0.84
N LEU A 185 -11.96 -13.22 -0.22
CA LEU A 185 -12.70 -12.72 0.94
C LEU A 185 -11.81 -12.52 2.18
N GLU A 186 -10.76 -13.33 2.36
CA GLU A 186 -9.81 -13.16 3.45
C GLU A 186 -8.95 -11.90 3.22
N VAL A 187 -8.49 -11.68 1.99
CA VAL A 187 -7.75 -10.45 1.61
C VAL A 187 -8.64 -9.22 1.78
N LEU A 188 -9.92 -9.31 1.40
CA LEU A 188 -10.86 -8.22 1.55
C LEU A 188 -11.09 -7.85 3.02
N LYS A 189 -11.28 -8.84 3.90
CA LYS A 189 -11.43 -8.58 5.34
C LYS A 189 -10.20 -7.87 5.91
N LEU A 190 -9.00 -8.33 5.56
CA LEU A 190 -7.75 -7.69 5.98
C LEU A 190 -7.68 -6.24 5.51
N ALA A 191 -8.00 -5.97 4.25
CA ALA A 191 -7.99 -4.61 3.70
C ALA A 191 -8.93 -3.65 4.44
N TYR A 192 -10.06 -4.15 4.96
CA TYR A 192 -11.01 -3.35 5.74
C TYR A 192 -10.65 -3.27 7.24
N GLU A 193 -9.85 -4.20 7.76
CA GLU A 193 -9.31 -4.17 9.13
C GLU A 193 -8.11 -3.20 9.26
N GLU A 194 -7.42 -2.92 8.16
CA GLU A 194 -6.29 -1.98 8.13
C GLU A 194 -6.70 -0.53 8.43
N ASN A 195 -5.78 0.25 8.99
CA ASN A 195 -6.00 1.68 9.20
C ASN A 195 -6.20 2.46 7.88
N SER A 196 -5.72 1.90 6.76
CA SER A 196 -5.91 2.42 5.40
C SER A 196 -7.39 2.46 5.00
N SER A 197 -8.24 1.60 5.59
CA SER A 197 -9.67 1.50 5.28
C SER A 197 -10.46 2.77 5.61
N ARG A 198 -9.93 3.59 6.52
CA ARG A 198 -10.45 4.94 6.80
C ARG A 198 -10.43 5.84 5.57
N THR A 199 -9.64 5.53 4.54
CA THR A 199 -9.61 6.34 3.31
C THR A 199 -10.57 5.86 2.24
N PHE A 200 -11.42 4.86 2.55
CA PHE A 200 -12.36 4.29 1.59
C PHE A 200 -13.67 5.07 1.58
N HIS A 201 -14.13 5.40 0.37
CA HIS A 201 -15.48 5.92 0.15
C HIS A 201 -16.48 4.76 0.20
N THR A 202 -17.22 4.66 1.30
CA THR A 202 -18.21 3.60 1.52
C THR A 202 -19.54 3.87 0.81
N THR A 203 -19.92 5.15 0.71
CA THR A 203 -21.13 5.59 0.00
C THR A 203 -20.75 6.16 -1.37
N PRO A 204 -21.26 5.61 -2.48
CA PRO A 204 -21.04 6.16 -3.81
C PRO A 204 -21.84 7.46 -4.03
N PHE A 205 -21.35 8.31 -4.92
CA PHE A 205 -21.95 9.62 -5.25
C PHE A 205 -21.60 10.04 -6.67
N LYS A 206 -22.38 10.98 -7.23
CA LYS A 206 -22.01 11.62 -8.51
C LYS A 206 -21.26 12.91 -8.27
N VAL A 207 -20.37 13.26 -9.19
CA VAL A 207 -19.65 14.52 -9.19
C VAL A 207 -20.08 15.30 -10.42
N PHE A 208 -20.38 16.58 -10.25
CA PHE A 208 -20.80 17.46 -11.33
C PHE A 208 -19.96 18.72 -11.37
N TRP A 209 -19.72 19.22 -12.58
CA TRP A 209 -19.10 20.50 -12.85
C TRP A 209 -20.13 21.45 -13.45
N HIS A 210 -20.26 22.65 -12.89
CA HIS A 210 -21.29 23.61 -13.29
C HIS A 210 -20.79 25.06 -13.15
N PRO A 211 -19.94 25.53 -14.09
CA PRO A 211 -19.31 26.85 -14.01
C PRO A 211 -20.26 28.02 -14.34
N ASP A 212 -21.29 27.77 -15.14
CA ASP A 212 -22.30 28.75 -15.55
C ASP A 212 -23.69 28.22 -15.15
N GLU A 213 -24.39 28.97 -14.30
CA GLU A 213 -25.75 28.66 -13.82
C GLU A 213 -26.78 28.55 -14.96
N HIS A 214 -26.47 29.05 -16.15
CA HIS A 214 -27.33 28.99 -17.33
C HIS A 214 -27.17 27.71 -18.16
N GLU A 215 -26.12 26.91 -17.92
CA GLU A 215 -25.87 25.66 -18.62
C GLU A 215 -26.26 24.44 -17.76
N PHE A 216 -26.36 23.26 -18.38
CA PHE A 216 -26.61 22.04 -17.61
C PHE A 216 -25.32 21.53 -16.95
N PRO A 217 -25.34 21.08 -15.69
CA PRO A 217 -24.18 20.48 -15.04
C PRO A 217 -23.64 19.27 -15.81
N GLU A 218 -22.32 19.20 -15.97
CA GLU A 218 -21.63 18.07 -16.61
C GLU A 218 -21.19 17.04 -15.57
N CYS A 219 -21.44 15.76 -15.82
CA CYS A 219 -21.05 14.67 -14.90
C CYS A 219 -19.56 14.32 -15.07
N ILE A 220 -18.81 14.34 -13.96
CA ILE A 220 -17.41 13.94 -13.90
C ILE A 220 -17.31 12.48 -13.41
N ILE A 221 -16.69 11.63 -14.23
CA ILE A 221 -16.40 10.24 -13.87
C ILE A 221 -14.88 10.09 -13.69
N THR A 222 -14.44 9.83 -12.46
CA THR A 222 -12.99 9.82 -12.15
C THR A 222 -12.53 8.65 -11.30
N GLU A 223 -13.44 8.07 -10.52
CA GLU A 223 -13.16 7.02 -9.53
C GLU A 223 -14.25 5.95 -9.59
N VAL A 224 -13.94 4.74 -9.15
CA VAL A 224 -14.90 3.62 -9.20
C VAL A 224 -16.16 3.94 -8.39
N TYR A 225 -15.99 4.48 -7.18
CA TYR A 225 -17.11 4.89 -6.30
C TYR A 225 -17.92 6.09 -6.82
N THR A 226 -17.51 6.70 -7.94
CA THR A 226 -18.30 7.75 -8.64
C THR A 226 -19.07 7.22 -9.86
N ALA A 227 -18.89 5.94 -10.22
CA ALA A 227 -19.53 5.35 -11.38
C ALA A 227 -21.00 5.01 -11.13
N ASP A 228 -21.82 5.13 -12.18
CA ASP A 228 -23.25 4.77 -12.14
C ASP A 228 -23.48 3.31 -11.70
N THR A 229 -22.61 2.39 -12.13
CA THR A 229 -22.68 0.98 -11.72
C THR A 229 -22.52 0.82 -10.21
N MET A 230 -21.64 1.58 -9.55
CA MET A 230 -21.48 1.50 -8.10
C MET A 230 -22.71 2.04 -7.36
N LEU A 231 -23.34 3.09 -7.87
CA LEU A 231 -24.60 3.61 -7.33
C LEU A 231 -25.71 2.57 -7.43
N GLN A 232 -25.87 1.95 -8.60
CA GLN A 232 -26.88 0.92 -8.85
C GLN A 232 -26.68 -0.31 -7.94
N GLU A 233 -25.46 -0.84 -7.86
CA GLU A 233 -25.16 -1.98 -6.98
C GLU A 233 -25.41 -1.65 -5.51
N HIS A 234 -25.06 -0.43 -5.08
CA HIS A 234 -25.29 0.01 -3.72
C HIS A 234 -26.78 0.14 -3.39
N GLN A 235 -27.60 0.65 -4.30
CA GLN A 235 -29.07 0.65 -4.16
C GLN A 235 -29.62 -0.78 -4.06
N GLN A 236 -29.20 -1.66 -4.97
CA GLN A 236 -29.67 -3.06 -5.00
C GLN A 236 -29.36 -3.79 -3.70
N ILE A 237 -28.14 -3.64 -3.19
CA ILE A 237 -27.71 -4.27 -1.93
C ILE A 237 -28.43 -3.63 -0.74
N LYS A 238 -28.62 -2.31 -0.69
CA LYS A 238 -29.38 -1.65 0.40
C LYS A 238 -30.85 -2.04 0.44
N ALA A 239 -31.46 -2.35 -0.70
CA ALA A 239 -32.86 -2.79 -0.77
C ALA A 239 -33.07 -4.22 -0.23
N GLN A 240 -32.00 -5.00 -0.04
CA GLN A 240 -32.11 -6.36 0.49
C GLN A 240 -32.26 -6.37 2.02
N PRO A 241 -33.09 -7.27 2.58
CA PRO A 241 -33.22 -7.41 4.02
C PRO A 241 -31.96 -8.07 4.61
N TRP A 242 -31.21 -7.33 5.40
CA TRP A 242 -30.05 -7.83 6.14
C TRP A 242 -30.44 -8.15 7.58
N GLY A 243 -29.87 -9.22 8.14
CA GLY A 243 -30.10 -9.62 9.54
C GLY A 243 -29.37 -8.77 10.58
N CYS A 244 -28.88 -7.58 10.23
CA CYS A 244 -28.14 -6.69 11.12
C CYS A 244 -28.35 -5.21 10.75
N ASN A 245 -28.10 -4.32 11.71
CA ASN A 245 -28.26 -2.87 11.55
C ASN A 245 -26.95 -2.16 11.14
N LEU A 246 -25.97 -2.90 10.61
CA LEU A 246 -24.71 -2.31 10.16
C LEU A 246 -24.91 -1.63 8.81
N GLU A 247 -24.08 -0.61 8.53
CA GLU A 247 -24.05 0.02 7.22
C GLU A 247 -23.61 -0.99 6.15
N THR A 248 -24.47 -1.21 5.16
CA THR A 248 -24.14 -2.07 4.04
C THR A 248 -23.42 -1.28 2.95
N VAL A 249 -22.25 -1.77 2.54
CA VAL A 249 -21.35 -1.10 1.61
C VAL A 249 -21.00 -2.03 0.43
N VAL A 250 -20.75 -1.45 -0.74
CA VAL A 250 -20.22 -2.17 -1.90
C VAL A 250 -18.70 -2.05 -1.88
N ALA A 251 -18.00 -3.17 -1.76
CA ALA A 251 -16.55 -3.21 -1.88
C ALA A 251 -16.14 -3.42 -3.34
N ALA A 252 -15.65 -2.37 -3.98
CA ALA A 252 -15.12 -2.45 -5.34
C ALA A 252 -13.74 -3.13 -5.31
N ILE A 253 -13.56 -4.12 -6.19
CA ILE A 253 -12.33 -4.90 -6.30
C ILE A 253 -11.71 -4.65 -7.68
N MET A 254 -10.42 -4.32 -7.69
CA MET A 254 -9.65 -4.16 -8.93
C MET A 254 -8.47 -5.14 -8.90
N LEU A 255 -8.46 -6.08 -9.85
CA LEU A 255 -7.43 -7.10 -9.99
C LEU A 255 -6.44 -6.73 -11.09
N TRP A 256 -5.17 -7.00 -10.84
CA TRP A 256 -4.09 -6.72 -11.76
C TRP A 256 -3.01 -7.79 -11.65
N SER A 257 -2.23 -7.92 -12.72
CA SER A 257 -1.05 -8.77 -12.74
C SER A 257 0.02 -8.15 -13.64
N ASP A 258 1.26 -8.15 -13.15
CA ASP A 258 2.42 -7.71 -13.88
C ASP A 258 3.61 -8.65 -13.65
N SER A 259 4.66 -8.49 -14.47
CA SER A 259 5.89 -9.27 -14.35
C SER A 259 6.80 -8.61 -13.32
N THR A 260 7.09 -9.29 -12.22
CA THR A 260 8.03 -8.79 -11.20
C THR A 260 9.37 -9.51 -11.29
N HIS A 261 10.46 -8.73 -11.32
CA HIS A 261 11.82 -9.25 -11.30
C HIS A 261 12.29 -9.28 -9.83
N LEU A 262 12.35 -10.47 -9.23
CA LEU A 262 12.58 -10.65 -7.80
C LEU A 262 14.04 -10.38 -7.36
N ALA A 263 15.00 -10.36 -8.30
CA ALA A 263 16.40 -10.12 -7.98
C ALA A 263 17.10 -9.31 -9.09
N SER A 264 18.02 -8.42 -8.72
CA SER A 264 18.88 -7.70 -9.68
C SER A 264 19.86 -8.65 -10.40
N PHE A 265 20.13 -9.82 -9.82
CA PHE A 265 20.92 -10.88 -10.43
C PHE A 265 20.23 -12.24 -10.15
N GLY A 266 19.68 -12.85 -11.20
CA GLY A 266 18.95 -14.12 -11.12
C GLY A 266 17.90 -14.22 -12.24
N HIS A 267 17.46 -15.44 -12.55
CA HIS A 267 16.39 -15.70 -13.54
C HIS A 267 15.02 -15.96 -12.89
N ALA A 268 14.89 -15.69 -11.59
CA ALA A 268 13.66 -15.88 -10.83
C ALA A 268 12.68 -14.77 -11.19
N ALA A 269 11.64 -15.13 -11.94
CA ALA A 269 10.52 -14.28 -12.29
C ALA A 269 9.27 -14.79 -11.59
N LEU A 270 8.45 -13.87 -11.11
CA LEU A 270 7.16 -14.15 -10.50
C LEU A 270 6.13 -13.18 -11.05
N TRP A 271 4.92 -13.69 -11.27
CA TRP A 271 3.78 -12.89 -11.69
C TRP A 271 2.81 -12.80 -10.51
N PRO A 272 2.89 -11.75 -9.70
CA PRO A 272 1.87 -11.51 -8.69
C PRO A 272 0.54 -11.21 -9.36
N ILE A 273 -0.52 -11.65 -8.68
CA ILE A 273 -1.85 -11.08 -8.80
C ILE A 273 -2.05 -10.23 -7.56
N TYR A 274 -2.41 -8.97 -7.73
CA TYR A 274 -2.72 -8.08 -6.63
C TYR A 274 -4.12 -7.49 -6.76
N LEU A 275 -4.66 -7.14 -5.60
CA LEU A 275 -5.99 -6.61 -5.41
C LEU A 275 -5.88 -5.19 -4.85
N PHE A 276 -6.58 -4.28 -5.49
CA PHE A 276 -6.83 -2.94 -4.97
C PHE A 276 -8.29 -2.76 -4.61
N ILE A 277 -8.53 -1.97 -3.57
CA ILE A 277 -9.87 -1.52 -3.21
C ILE A 277 -10.23 -0.31 -4.07
N GLY A 278 -11.28 -0.47 -4.88
CA GLY A 278 -11.78 0.58 -5.79
C GLY A 278 -12.40 1.76 -5.04
N ASN A 279 -12.80 1.57 -3.77
CA ASN A 279 -13.32 2.60 -2.87
C ASN A 279 -12.26 3.60 -2.41
N GLN A 280 -10.97 3.31 -2.61
CA GLN A 280 -9.88 4.24 -2.30
C GLN A 280 -9.57 5.12 -3.53
N SER A 281 -9.37 6.42 -3.30
CA SER A 281 -8.96 7.34 -4.37
C SER A 281 -7.68 6.88 -5.06
N LYS A 282 -7.63 7.04 -6.39
CA LYS A 282 -6.44 6.74 -7.20
C LYS A 282 -5.19 7.48 -6.73
N TYR A 283 -5.33 8.66 -6.12
CA TYR A 283 -4.17 9.43 -5.65
C TYR A 283 -3.50 8.79 -4.44
N LEU A 284 -4.26 8.14 -3.57
CA LEU A 284 -3.70 7.39 -2.44
C LEU A 284 -3.24 6.01 -2.91
N ARG A 285 -4.05 5.34 -3.74
CA ARG A 285 -3.76 4.02 -4.27
C ARG A 285 -2.45 3.97 -5.06
N ASN A 286 -2.14 5.01 -5.83
CA ASN A 286 -0.93 5.08 -6.66
C ASN A 286 0.32 5.57 -5.90
N LYS A 287 0.24 5.83 -4.59
CA LYS A 287 1.42 6.18 -3.77
C LYS A 287 2.12 4.91 -3.29
N PRO A 288 3.37 4.63 -3.71
CA PRO A 288 4.06 3.39 -3.32
C PRO A 288 4.17 3.20 -1.81
N LEU A 289 4.33 4.30 -1.06
CA LEU A 289 4.45 4.29 0.41
C LEU A 289 3.12 4.07 1.15
N LYS A 290 1.98 4.00 0.43
CA LYS A 290 0.66 3.74 1.03
C LYS A 290 0.30 2.25 1.02
N PHE A 291 1.10 1.40 0.39
CA PHE A 291 0.93 -0.06 0.38
C PHE A 291 -0.50 -0.53 0.04
N ALA A 292 -1.20 0.20 -0.85
CA ALA A 292 -2.59 -0.08 -1.18
C ALA A 292 -2.82 -1.38 -1.98
N ALA A 293 -1.73 -1.99 -2.49
CA ALA A 293 -1.77 -3.22 -3.25
C ALA A 293 -1.73 -4.45 -2.32
N HIS A 294 -2.78 -5.26 -2.35
CA HIS A 294 -2.85 -6.46 -1.53
C HIS A 294 -2.56 -7.68 -2.39
N HIS A 295 -1.51 -8.44 -2.08
CA HIS A 295 -1.14 -9.62 -2.85
C HIS A 295 -2.22 -10.71 -2.78
N LEU A 296 -2.73 -11.19 -3.90
CA LEU A 296 -3.76 -12.21 -3.96
C LEU A 296 -3.20 -13.58 -4.32
N ALA A 297 -2.32 -13.63 -5.33
CA ALA A 297 -1.73 -14.87 -5.80
C ALA A 297 -0.33 -14.65 -6.38
N TYR A 298 0.42 -15.73 -6.53
CA TYR A 298 1.72 -15.76 -7.19
C TYR A 298 1.71 -16.86 -8.23
N ILE A 299 1.71 -16.47 -9.50
CA ILE A 299 1.70 -17.41 -10.62
C ILE A 299 3.14 -17.88 -10.86
N PRO A 300 3.39 -19.20 -10.84
CA PRO A 300 4.71 -19.74 -11.11
C PRO A 300 5.06 -19.59 -12.59
N LYS A 301 6.36 -19.54 -12.88
CA LYS A 301 6.84 -19.60 -14.26
C LYS A 301 6.48 -20.96 -14.87
N VAL A 302 5.69 -20.95 -15.93
CA VAL A 302 5.38 -22.17 -16.68
C VAL A 302 6.51 -22.44 -17.68
N SER A 303 7.17 -23.59 -17.52
CA SER A 303 8.17 -24.08 -18.48
C SER A 303 7.52 -25.14 -19.37
N LEU A 304 7.35 -24.83 -20.65
CA LEU A 304 6.76 -25.74 -21.64
C LEU A 304 7.81 -26.70 -22.25
N TYR A 305 8.65 -27.31 -21.42
CA TYR A 305 9.53 -28.37 -21.92
C TYR A 305 8.74 -29.68 -21.95
N VAL A 306 8.39 -30.10 -23.16
CA VAL A 306 7.94 -31.47 -23.42
C VAL A 306 9.20 -32.34 -23.38
N GLU A 307 9.31 -33.25 -22.40
CA GLU A 307 10.28 -34.34 -22.50
C GLU A 307 9.92 -35.16 -23.75
N SER A 308 10.81 -35.10 -24.74
CA SER A 308 10.72 -35.83 -26.02
C SER A 308 10.95 -37.33 -25.84
#